data_AF-A0A7S3WV52-F1
#
_entry.id   AF-A0A7S3WV52-F1
#
_cell.length_a   1.000
_cell.length_b   1.000
_cell.length_c   1.000
_cell.angle_alpha   90.00
_cell.angle_beta   90.00
_cell.angle_gamma   90.00
#
_symmetry.space_group_name_H-M   'P 1'
#
loop_
_entity.id
_entity.type
_entity.pdbx_description
1 polymer ?
#
loop_
_entity_poly.entity_id
_entity_poly.type
_entity_poly.pdbx_seq_one_letter_code
_entity_poly.pdbx_strand_id
1 'polypeptide(L)'
;FGSRGPAVPFHWHPSAHPPGPVSPSVPPSHAMATLLQRLGQKVEEVNQKIEVVNKKLEEGMKITENRINEEWNSVPLQCPSCSSTLRDVAPSATVVSCGGCGASITPPGVGRQLGYHFQRIGAAVGNRVQRSMGKPQIAMAPLPKCNLADEEIPVAPPAVILVATAAAADPAEAAEQAAPSAEPAEE
;
A
#
# COMPACT_ATOMS: atom_id res chain seq x y z
N PHE A 1 11.51 -41.67 38.46
CA PHE A 1 10.31 -41.19 39.17
C PHE A 1 9.36 -40.67 38.11
N GLY A 2 8.44 -41.48 37.57
CA GLY A 2 7.15 -41.83 38.18
C GLY A 2 6.14 -40.74 37.73
N SER A 3 5.11 -41.00 36.92
CA SER A 3 4.07 -42.01 37.15
C SER A 3 3.35 -42.34 35.83
N ARG A 4 3.25 -43.63 35.50
CA ARG A 4 2.33 -44.16 34.48
C ARG A 4 0.98 -44.38 35.16
N GLY A 5 -0.06 -43.70 34.70
CA GLY A 5 -1.44 -43.91 35.16
C GLY A 5 -2.00 -45.26 34.68
N PRO A 6 -3.00 -45.83 35.39
CA PRO A 6 -3.55 -47.14 35.06
C PRO A 6 -4.35 -47.11 33.75
N ALA A 7 -4.02 -48.03 32.85
CA ALA A 7 -4.80 -48.31 31.66
C ALA A 7 -6.10 -49.03 32.06
N VAL A 8 -7.24 -48.41 31.79
CA VAL A 8 -8.57 -49.00 31.99
C VAL A 8 -8.93 -49.81 30.74
N PRO A 9 -9.29 -51.10 30.84
CA PRO A 9 -9.76 -51.87 29.69
C PRO A 9 -11.19 -51.46 29.34
N PHE A 10 -11.34 -50.72 28.23
CA PHE A 10 -12.64 -50.47 27.60
C PHE A 10 -13.10 -51.74 26.87
N HIS A 11 -13.98 -52.51 27.50
CA HIS A 11 -14.70 -53.59 26.83
C HIS A 11 -15.83 -53.00 25.97
N TRP A 12 -15.59 -52.90 24.66
CA TRP A 12 -16.64 -52.63 23.68
C TRP A 12 -17.44 -53.90 23.43
N HIS A 13 -18.73 -53.88 23.78
CA HIS A 13 -19.71 -54.85 23.30
C HIS A 13 -20.32 -54.31 21.99
N PRO A 14 -20.13 -54.95 20.83
CA PRO A 14 -20.89 -54.62 19.64
C PRO A 14 -22.33 -55.13 19.85
N SER A 15 -23.26 -54.21 20.14
CA SER A 15 -24.69 -54.48 20.04
C SER A 15 -24.99 -54.82 18.58
N ALA A 16 -25.20 -56.10 18.32
CA ALA A 16 -25.70 -56.62 17.05
C ALA A 16 -27.15 -56.14 16.86
N HIS A 17 -27.31 -54.96 16.26
CA HIS A 17 -28.60 -54.55 15.72
C HIS A 17 -28.93 -55.42 14.50
N PRO A 18 -30.18 -55.94 14.39
CA PRO A 18 -30.60 -56.64 13.18
C PRO A 18 -30.52 -55.68 11.99
N PRO A 19 -30.11 -56.15 10.79
CA PRO A 19 -30.11 -55.33 9.59
C PRO A 19 -31.55 -54.89 9.33
N GLY A 20 -31.81 -53.60 9.54
CA GLY A 20 -33.06 -52.98 9.13
C GLY A 20 -33.27 -53.15 7.62
N PRO A 21 -34.53 -53.11 7.15
CA PRO A 21 -34.84 -53.22 5.73
C PRO A 21 -34.01 -52.16 4.97
N VAL A 22 -33.13 -52.67 4.10
CA VAL A 22 -32.35 -51.86 3.18
C VAL A 22 -33.32 -50.97 2.40
N SER A 23 -33.34 -49.67 2.74
CA SER A 23 -34.09 -48.69 1.96
C SER A 23 -33.61 -48.80 0.51
N PRO A 24 -34.52 -48.93 -0.47
CA PRO A 24 -34.12 -48.96 -1.86
C PRO A 24 -33.39 -47.65 -2.15
N SER A 25 -32.09 -47.76 -2.40
CA SER A 25 -31.24 -46.66 -2.85
C SER A 25 -31.82 -46.17 -4.17
N VAL A 26 -32.63 -45.11 -4.10
CA VAL A 26 -33.20 -44.47 -5.29
C VAL A 26 -32.00 -43.87 -6.04
N PRO A 27 -31.71 -44.32 -7.28
CA PRO A 27 -30.60 -43.78 -8.03
C PRO A 27 -30.83 -42.27 -8.19
N PRO A 28 -29.79 -41.44 -7.98
CA PRO A 28 -29.92 -40.01 -8.20
C PRO A 28 -30.42 -39.79 -9.62
N SER A 29 -31.48 -38.99 -9.76
CA SER A 29 -32.03 -38.68 -11.08
C SER A 29 -30.89 -38.17 -11.98
N HIS A 30 -30.85 -38.61 -13.24
CA HIS A 30 -29.81 -38.20 -14.19
C HIS A 30 -29.63 -36.67 -14.23
N ALA A 31 -30.71 -35.92 -14.02
CA ALA A 31 -30.69 -34.46 -13.92
C ALA A 31 -29.83 -33.92 -12.76
N MET A 32 -29.89 -34.54 -11.57
CA MET A 32 -29.07 -34.15 -10.42
C MET A 32 -27.58 -34.43 -10.68
N ALA A 33 -27.26 -35.57 -11.30
CA ALA A 33 -25.89 -35.90 -11.65
C ALA A 33 -25.28 -34.90 -12.66
N THR A 34 -26.05 -34.50 -13.68
CA THR A 34 -25.61 -33.49 -14.67
C THR A 34 -25.40 -32.11 -14.03
N LEU A 35 -26.27 -31.70 -13.10
CA LEU A 35 -26.10 -30.42 -12.39
C LEU A 35 -24.84 -30.40 -11.53
N LEU A 36 -24.58 -31.47 -10.78
CA LEU A 36 -23.36 -31.58 -9.97
C LEU A 36 -22.10 -31.57 -10.84
N GLN A 37 -22.11 -32.25 -11.98
CA GLN A 37 -20.99 -32.24 -12.91
C GLN A 37 -20.74 -30.83 -13.48
N ARG A 38 -21.82 -30.10 -13.82
CA ARG A 38 -21.72 -28.73 -14.35
C ARG A 38 -21.22 -27.73 -13.30
N LEU A 39 -21.63 -27.92 -12.04
CA LEU A 39 -21.12 -27.12 -10.92
C LEU A 39 -19.65 -27.41 -10.66
N GLY A 40 -19.23 -28.68 -10.67
CA GLY A 40 -17.82 -29.06 -10.54
C GLY A 40 -16.94 -28.44 -11.62
N GLN A 41 -17.39 -28.43 -12.87
CA GLN A 41 -16.68 -27.77 -13.97
C GLN A 41 -16.57 -26.25 -13.79
N LYS A 42 -17.66 -25.59 -13.34
CA LYS A 42 -17.63 -24.14 -13.07
C LYS A 42 -16.70 -23.78 -11.91
N VAL A 43 -16.68 -24.58 -10.85
CA VAL A 43 -15.77 -24.35 -9.71
C VAL A 43 -14.32 -24.48 -10.15
N GLU A 44 -13.99 -25.49 -10.94
CA GLU A 44 -12.66 -25.67 -11.50
C GLU A 44 -12.24 -24.50 -12.41
N GLU A 45 -13.14 -24.02 -13.28
CA GLU A 45 -12.90 -22.85 -14.13
C GLU A 45 -12.63 -21.58 -13.31
N VAL A 46 -13.39 -21.37 -12.23
CA VAL A 46 -13.21 -20.21 -11.34
C VAL A 46 -11.88 -20.32 -10.59
N ASN A 47 -11.53 -21.50 -10.07
CA ASN A 47 -10.25 -21.72 -9.40
C ASN A 47 -9.07 -21.42 -10.33
N GLN A 48 -9.12 -21.91 -11.57
CA GLN A 48 -8.08 -21.60 -12.57
C GLN A 48 -7.97 -20.09 -12.86
N LYS A 49 -9.10 -19.38 -12.95
CA LYS A 49 -9.09 -17.92 -13.11
C LYS A 49 -8.49 -17.21 -11.91
N ILE A 50 -8.82 -17.65 -10.69
CA ILE A 50 -8.26 -17.10 -9.45
C ILE A 50 -6.74 -17.29 -9.43
N GLU A 51 -6.24 -18.48 -9.77
CA GLU A 51 -4.80 -18.75 -9.85
C GLU A 51 -4.09 -17.82 -10.85
N VAL A 52 -4.68 -17.60 -12.03
CA VAL A 52 -4.13 -16.68 -13.03
C VAL A 52 -4.10 -15.24 -12.53
N VAL A 53 -5.16 -14.80 -11.85
CA VAL A 53 -5.22 -13.45 -11.26
C VAL A 53 -4.17 -13.29 -10.16
N ASN A 54 -4.05 -14.28 -9.26
CA ASN A 54 -3.05 -14.26 -8.20
C ASN A 54 -1.64 -14.20 -8.76
N LYS A 55 -1.33 -15.00 -9.77
CA LYS A 55 -0.02 -14.97 -10.43
C LYS A 55 0.28 -13.60 -11.06
N LYS A 56 -0.70 -13.01 -11.74
CA LYS A 56 -0.54 -11.64 -12.31
C LYS A 56 -0.36 -10.59 -11.23
N LEU A 57 -1.05 -10.74 -10.10
CA LEU A 57 -0.90 -9.84 -8.96
C LEU A 57 0.51 -9.94 -8.37
N GLU A 58 1.02 -11.15 -8.15
CA GLU A 58 2.38 -11.39 -7.67
C GLU A 58 3.43 -10.81 -8.64
N GLU A 59 3.28 -11.04 -9.94
CA GLU A 59 4.14 -10.46 -10.97
C GLU A 59 4.09 -8.93 -10.94
N GLY A 60 2.90 -8.34 -10.86
CA GLY A 60 2.69 -6.89 -10.78
C GLY A 60 3.29 -6.29 -9.50
N MET A 61 3.14 -6.97 -8.37
CA MET A 61 3.75 -6.57 -7.09
C MET A 61 5.27 -6.59 -7.18
N LYS A 62 5.86 -7.65 -7.72
CA LYS A 62 7.31 -7.77 -7.88
C LYS A 62 7.88 -6.69 -8.82
N ILE A 63 7.20 -6.40 -9.93
CA ILE A 63 7.60 -5.30 -10.84
C ILE A 63 7.53 -3.96 -10.10
N THR A 64 6.47 -3.75 -9.32
CA THR A 64 6.29 -2.52 -8.55
C THR A 64 7.36 -2.36 -7.48
N GLU A 65 7.66 -3.43 -6.75
CA GLU A 65 8.72 -3.47 -5.73
C GLU A 65 10.09 -3.14 -6.35
N ASN A 66 10.44 -3.78 -7.46
CA ASN A 66 11.69 -3.51 -8.17
C ASN A 66 11.78 -2.03 -8.59
N ARG A 67 10.70 -1.50 -9.15
CA ARG A 67 10.64 -0.09 -9.56
C ARG A 67 10.77 0.85 -8.37
N ILE A 68 10.12 0.55 -7.25
CA ILE A 68 10.26 1.34 -6.02
C ILE A 68 11.71 1.31 -5.55
N ASN A 69 12.36 0.15 -5.54
CA ASN A 69 13.76 0.01 -5.12
C ASN A 69 14.71 0.79 -6.05
N GLU A 70 14.48 0.78 -7.35
CA GLU A 70 15.25 1.57 -8.32
C GLU A 70 15.04 3.08 -8.11
N GLU A 71 13.79 3.53 -8.05
CA GLU A 71 13.45 4.95 -7.92
C GLU A 71 13.84 5.51 -6.54
N TRP A 72 13.75 4.69 -5.48
CA TRP A 72 14.08 5.09 -4.12
C TRP A 72 15.55 5.50 -3.99
N ASN A 73 16.43 4.71 -4.62
CA ASN A 73 17.88 4.91 -4.55
C ASN A 73 18.39 5.92 -5.58
N SER A 74 17.61 6.21 -6.63
CA SER A 74 17.94 7.22 -7.65
C SER A 74 17.62 8.65 -7.19
N VAL A 75 18.20 9.06 -6.05
CA VAL A 75 18.15 10.46 -5.59
C VAL A 75 19.32 11.22 -6.23
N PRO A 76 19.06 12.25 -7.05
CA PRO A 76 20.13 13.01 -7.69
C PRO A 76 20.94 13.77 -6.65
N LEU A 77 22.26 13.65 -6.72
CA LEU A 77 23.19 14.36 -5.84
C LEU A 77 24.00 15.37 -6.61
N GLN A 78 24.12 16.57 -6.07
CA GLN A 78 24.93 17.60 -6.68
C GLN A 78 26.30 17.64 -6.03
N CYS A 79 27.35 17.54 -6.85
CA CYS A 79 28.72 17.69 -6.37
C CYS A 79 28.93 19.14 -5.89
N PRO A 80 29.40 19.36 -4.64
CA PRO A 80 29.63 20.71 -4.14
C PRO A 80 30.79 21.41 -4.85
N SER A 81 31.76 20.67 -5.38
CA SER A 81 32.96 21.24 -6.00
C SER A 81 32.75 21.67 -7.45
N CYS A 82 31.97 20.91 -8.24
CA CYS A 82 31.81 21.18 -9.68
C CYS A 82 30.35 21.20 -10.15
N SER A 83 29.37 21.10 -9.23
CA SER A 83 27.94 21.11 -9.52
C SER A 83 27.42 20.00 -10.43
N SER A 84 28.27 19.03 -10.81
CA SER A 84 27.85 17.86 -11.59
C SER A 84 26.80 17.06 -10.81
N THR A 85 25.75 16.62 -11.50
CA THR A 85 24.72 15.76 -10.92
C THR A 85 25.15 14.31 -11.03
N LEU A 86 25.32 13.65 -9.89
CA LEU A 86 25.50 12.21 -9.80
C LEU A 86 24.11 11.56 -9.76
N ARG A 87 23.93 10.57 -10.62
CA ARG A 87 22.76 9.69 -10.65
C ARG A 87 23.21 8.27 -10.33
N ASP A 88 22.27 7.44 -9.93
CA ASP A 88 22.46 5.99 -9.77
C ASP A 88 23.58 5.63 -8.78
N VAL A 89 23.60 6.36 -7.66
CA VAL A 89 24.47 6.04 -6.53
C VAL A 89 23.99 4.73 -5.92
N ALA A 90 24.91 3.76 -5.82
CA ALA A 90 24.60 2.47 -5.23
C ALA A 90 24.07 2.63 -3.79
N PRO A 91 23.02 1.88 -3.39
CA PRO A 91 22.38 2.01 -2.08
C PRO A 91 23.32 1.69 -0.91
N SER A 92 24.34 0.86 -1.15
CA SER A 92 25.34 0.46 -0.17
C SER A 92 26.58 1.35 -0.14
N ALA A 93 26.67 2.36 -1.03
CA ALA A 93 27.83 3.23 -1.07
C ALA A 93 27.83 4.17 0.16
N THR A 94 28.93 4.16 0.90
CA THR A 94 29.16 5.13 1.99
C THR A 94 29.83 6.41 1.47
N VAL A 95 30.58 6.29 0.36
CA VAL A 95 31.26 7.39 -0.32
C VAL A 95 31.23 7.11 -1.83
N VAL A 96 30.92 8.13 -2.62
CA VAL A 96 30.99 8.10 -4.08
C VAL A 96 31.94 9.18 -4.58
N SER A 97 32.72 8.89 -5.62
CA SER A 97 33.55 9.91 -6.27
C SER A 97 32.78 10.59 -7.38
N CYS A 98 32.88 11.92 -7.45
CA CYS A 98 32.33 12.70 -8.54
C CYS A 98 33.17 12.51 -9.81
N GLY A 99 32.60 11.95 -10.86
CA GLY A 99 33.31 11.79 -12.14
C GLY A 99 33.78 13.10 -12.80
N GLY A 100 33.22 14.25 -12.44
CA GLY A 100 33.59 15.55 -13.02
C GLY A 100 34.86 16.16 -12.42
N CYS A 101 35.08 16.03 -11.11
CA CYS A 101 36.21 16.67 -10.40
C CYS A 101 36.95 15.74 -9.41
N GLY A 102 36.55 14.47 -9.32
CA GLY A 102 37.12 13.48 -8.41
C GLY A 102 36.71 13.64 -6.93
N ALA A 103 35.96 14.68 -6.57
CA ALA A 103 35.57 14.93 -5.18
C ALA A 103 34.77 13.77 -4.58
N SER A 104 35.13 13.37 -3.36
CA SER A 104 34.40 12.37 -2.59
C SER A 104 33.15 12.98 -1.97
N ILE A 105 32.02 12.32 -2.17
CA ILE A 105 30.70 12.76 -1.71
C ILE A 105 30.08 11.63 -0.89
N THR A 106 29.57 11.95 0.29
CA THR A 106 28.79 11.01 1.09
C THR A 106 27.34 11.04 0.62
N PRO A 107 26.73 9.89 0.29
CA PRO A 107 25.32 9.83 -0.08
C PRO A 107 24.42 10.34 1.05
N PRO A 108 23.21 10.85 0.74
CA PRO A 108 22.29 11.35 1.74
C PRO A 108 21.82 10.20 2.64
N GLY A 109 21.75 10.45 3.94
CA GLY A 109 21.10 9.52 4.85
C GLY A 109 19.61 9.37 4.54
N VAL A 110 19.00 8.32 5.08
CA VAL A 110 17.59 7.93 4.85
C VAL A 110 16.62 9.10 5.05
N GLY A 111 16.84 9.95 6.06
CA GLY A 111 15.98 11.13 6.31
C GLY A 111 15.97 12.15 5.17
N ARG A 112 17.11 12.41 4.52
CA ARG A 112 17.17 13.32 3.37
C ARG A 112 16.59 12.69 2.10
N GLN A 113 16.78 11.38 1.92
CA GLN A 113 16.14 10.63 0.82
C GLN A 113 14.60 10.67 0.96
N LEU A 114 14.09 10.42 2.17
CA LEU A 114 12.67 10.55 2.50
C LEU A 114 12.15 11.94 2.16
N GLY A 115 12.83 12.99 2.62
CA GLY A 115 12.44 14.38 2.35
C GLY A 115 12.35 14.68 0.84
N TYR A 116 13.31 14.22 0.04
CA TYR A 116 13.29 14.37 -1.42
C TYR A 116 12.05 13.68 -2.03
N HIS A 117 11.75 12.45 -1.63
CA HIS A 117 10.61 11.71 -2.18
C HIS A 117 9.27 12.33 -1.76
N PHE A 118 9.12 12.75 -0.50
CA PHE A 118 7.92 13.47 -0.06
C PHE A 118 7.72 14.78 -0.82
N GLN A 119 8.79 15.55 -1.06
CA GLN A 119 8.72 16.77 -1.84
C GLN A 119 8.32 16.48 -3.30
N ARG A 120 8.88 15.43 -3.91
CA ARG A 120 8.54 15.00 -5.28
C ARG A 120 7.09 14.56 -5.39
N ILE A 121 6.59 13.79 -4.41
CA ILE A 121 5.19 13.36 -4.34
C ILE A 121 4.29 14.58 -4.15
N GLY A 122 4.60 15.47 -3.20
CA GLY A 122 3.85 16.70 -2.96
C GLY A 122 3.75 17.57 -4.22
N ALA A 123 4.86 17.74 -4.95
CA ALA A 123 4.86 18.46 -6.22
C ALA A 123 4.03 17.75 -7.30
N ALA A 124 4.10 16.42 -7.39
CA ALA A 124 3.31 15.65 -8.35
C ALA A 124 1.81 15.74 -8.06
N VAL A 125 1.41 15.66 -6.79
CA VAL A 125 0.02 15.83 -6.33
C VAL A 125 -0.44 17.26 -6.60
N GLY A 126 0.33 18.27 -6.20
CA GLY A 126 0.02 19.68 -6.47
C GLY A 126 -0.20 19.94 -7.96
N ASN A 127 0.67 19.43 -8.82
CA ASN A 127 0.55 19.56 -10.27
C ASN A 127 -0.66 18.81 -10.87
N ARG A 128 -1.11 17.71 -10.26
CA ARG A 128 -2.33 17.01 -10.68
C ARG A 128 -3.57 17.78 -10.24
N VAL A 129 -3.59 18.23 -8.99
CA VAL A 129 -4.67 19.03 -8.43
C VAL A 129 -4.84 20.35 -9.20
N GLN A 130 -3.74 21.02 -9.54
CA GLN A 130 -3.75 22.24 -10.37
C GLN A 130 -4.23 21.96 -11.80
N ARG A 131 -3.98 20.77 -12.35
CA ARG A 131 -4.50 20.36 -13.67
C ARG A 131 -5.99 20.02 -13.61
N SER A 132 -6.46 19.36 -12.55
CA SER A 132 -7.87 18.99 -12.39
C SER A 132 -8.75 20.19 -12.03
N MET A 133 -8.21 21.20 -11.33
CA MET A 133 -8.93 22.44 -11.01
C MET A 133 -9.00 23.45 -12.16
N GLY A 134 -8.46 23.12 -13.33
CA GLY A 134 -8.29 24.07 -14.42
C GLY A 134 -7.21 25.10 -14.08
N LYS A 135 -6.59 25.68 -15.11
CA LYS A 135 -5.54 26.70 -14.98
C LYS A 135 -5.95 27.72 -13.90
N PRO A 136 -5.15 27.98 -12.85
CA PRO A 136 -5.38 29.19 -12.07
C PRO A 136 -5.21 30.33 -13.07
N GLN A 137 -6.31 30.98 -13.43
CA GLN A 137 -6.19 32.31 -14.01
C GLN A 137 -5.49 33.12 -12.94
N ILE A 138 -4.22 33.44 -13.20
CA ILE A 138 -3.59 34.59 -12.58
C ILE A 138 -4.38 35.77 -13.14
N ALA A 139 -5.55 36.05 -12.56
CA ALA A 139 -6.19 37.32 -12.73
C ALA A 139 -5.22 38.30 -12.08
N MET A 140 -4.36 38.92 -12.89
CA MET A 140 -3.76 40.19 -12.53
C MET A 140 -4.93 41.15 -12.35
N ALA A 141 -5.52 41.15 -11.16
CA ALA A 141 -6.37 42.24 -10.73
C ALA A 141 -5.49 43.49 -10.83
N PRO A 142 -5.87 44.50 -11.63
CA PRO A 142 -5.12 45.74 -11.66
C PRO A 142 -5.14 46.29 -10.24
N LEU A 143 -3.95 46.37 -9.63
CA LEU A 143 -3.78 47.01 -8.34
C LEU A 143 -4.43 48.39 -8.41
N PRO A 144 -5.33 48.75 -7.48
CA PRO A 144 -5.83 50.11 -7.41
C PRO A 144 -4.61 51.03 -7.28
N LYS A 145 -4.57 52.07 -8.12
CA LYS A 145 -3.54 53.11 -8.06
C LYS A 145 -3.60 53.77 -6.69
N CYS A 146 -2.79 53.29 -5.74
CA CYS A 146 -2.51 54.03 -4.54
C CYS A 146 -1.61 55.20 -4.96
N ASN A 147 -2.17 56.41 -4.92
CA ASN A 147 -1.38 57.63 -4.93
C ASN A 147 -0.53 57.61 -3.65
N LEU A 148 0.76 57.28 -3.79
CA LEU A 148 1.76 57.56 -2.76
C LEU A 148 2.05 59.06 -2.79
N ALA A 149 1.42 59.80 -1.88
CA ALA A 149 2.06 60.99 -1.31
C ALA A 149 2.81 60.54 -0.06
N ASP A 150 4.08 60.93 0.00
CA ASP A 150 5.08 60.77 1.05
C ASP A 150 4.58 60.36 2.44
N GLU A 151 4.94 59.15 2.88
CA GLU A 151 5.30 58.94 4.27
C GLU A 151 6.39 57.86 4.37
N GLU A 152 7.61 58.31 4.65
CA GLU A 152 8.79 57.49 4.91
C GLU A 152 8.57 56.74 6.24
N ILE A 153 8.46 55.41 6.21
CA ILE A 153 8.41 54.57 7.41
C ILE A 153 9.57 53.56 7.35
N PRO A 154 10.42 53.48 8.40
CA PRO A 154 11.69 52.77 8.37
C PRO A 154 11.52 51.24 8.30
N VAL A 155 12.37 50.62 7.47
CA VAL A 155 12.45 49.17 7.29
C VAL A 155 13.02 48.51 8.57
N ALA A 156 12.19 47.77 9.28
CA ALA A 156 12.61 46.76 10.26
C ALA A 156 12.54 45.35 9.61
N PRO A 157 13.47 44.43 9.95
CA PRO A 157 13.58 43.12 9.30
C PRO A 157 12.37 42.21 9.58
N PRO A 158 12.09 41.23 8.69
CA PRO A 158 10.90 40.39 8.79
C PRO A 158 10.93 39.53 10.06
N ALA A 159 9.90 39.70 10.88
CA ALA A 159 9.60 38.82 12.00
C ALA A 159 9.30 37.40 11.48
N VAL A 160 10.03 36.43 12.01
CA VAL A 160 9.74 35.00 11.89
C VAL A 160 8.40 34.74 12.59
N ILE A 161 7.35 34.44 11.82
CA ILE A 161 6.08 33.99 12.38
C ILE A 161 6.25 32.51 12.75
N LEU A 162 6.46 32.27 14.05
CA LEU A 162 6.20 31.00 14.71
C LEU A 162 4.70 30.70 14.65
N VAL A 163 4.33 29.56 14.08
CA VAL A 163 3.00 28.98 14.31
C VAL A 163 3.17 27.72 15.18
N ALA A 164 2.98 27.90 16.49
CA ALA A 164 2.46 26.89 17.41
C ALA A 164 0.92 27.01 17.38
N THR A 165 0.05 26.03 17.56
CA THR A 165 0.06 24.62 17.98
C THR A 165 -1.40 24.16 17.87
N ALA A 166 -1.67 22.88 17.66
CA ALA A 166 -2.85 22.24 18.26
C ALA A 166 -2.58 20.75 18.44
N ALA A 167 -2.37 20.36 19.70
CA ALA A 167 -2.37 18.99 20.17
C ALA A 167 -3.80 18.58 20.54
N ALA A 168 -4.20 17.37 20.12
CA ALA A 168 -5.22 16.47 20.67
C ALA A 168 -5.45 15.38 19.60
N ALA A 169 -5.55 14.07 19.84
CA ALA A 169 -5.46 13.22 21.01
C ALA A 169 -5.24 11.78 20.48
N ASP A 170 -4.77 10.88 21.35
CA ASP A 170 -4.75 9.42 21.16
C ASP A 170 -6.14 8.88 20.73
N PRO A 171 -6.21 7.89 19.83
CA PRO A 171 -6.78 6.62 20.29
C PRO A 171 -6.14 5.38 19.64
N ALA A 172 -5.41 4.61 20.45
CA ALA A 172 -5.58 3.16 20.44
C ALA A 172 -6.97 2.79 21.01
N GLU A 173 -7.56 1.70 20.48
CA GLU A 173 -8.75 0.99 21.00
C GLU A 173 -10.14 1.54 20.60
N ALA A 174 -10.70 1.03 19.47
CA ALA A 174 -12.12 0.67 19.35
C ALA A 174 -12.44 0.05 17.97
N ALA A 175 -13.15 -1.10 18.00
CA ALA A 175 -13.95 -1.73 16.94
C ALA A 175 -13.17 -2.39 15.78
N GLU A 176 -13.04 -3.72 15.65
CA GLU A 176 -13.98 -4.83 15.88
C GLU A 176 -15.42 -4.53 15.39
N GLN A 177 -15.90 -5.36 14.44
CA GLN A 177 -17.24 -5.38 13.82
C GLN A 177 -17.43 -4.56 12.54
N ALA A 178 -17.10 -5.19 11.41
CA ALA A 178 -17.86 -5.03 10.16
C ALA A 178 -17.80 -6.35 9.37
N ALA A 179 -18.59 -7.32 9.81
CA ALA A 179 -19.01 -8.44 8.97
C ALA A 179 -20.17 -7.96 8.08
N PRO A 180 -20.13 -8.16 6.75
CA PRO A 180 -21.33 -8.14 5.94
C PRO A 180 -21.94 -9.55 5.90
N SER A 181 -23.03 -9.73 6.67
CA SER A 181 -24.02 -10.77 6.38
C SER A 181 -24.58 -10.55 4.98
N ALA A 182 -24.37 -11.52 4.09
CA ALA A 182 -25.08 -11.62 2.82
C ALA A 182 -26.14 -12.72 2.96
N GLU A 183 -27.40 -12.30 3.08
CA GLU A 183 -28.58 -13.12 2.92
C GLU A 183 -28.91 -13.21 1.41
N PRO A 184 -29.30 -14.37 0.87
CA PRO A 184 -29.66 -14.51 -0.55
C PRO A 184 -31.12 -14.13 -0.77
N ALA A 185 -31.38 -13.32 -1.79
CA ALA A 185 -32.71 -13.14 -2.36
C ALA A 185 -33.07 -14.36 -3.22
N GLU A 186 -34.18 -15.01 -2.86
CA GLU A 186 -34.92 -15.94 -3.72
C GLU A 186 -35.64 -15.18 -4.84
N GLU A 187 -35.43 -15.60 -6.09
CA GLU A 187 -36.48 -15.66 -7.13
C GLU A 187 -36.13 -16.76 -8.15
#